data_AF-A0A933FWH1-F1
#
_entry.id   AF-A0A933FWH1-F1
#
_cell.length_a   1.000
_cell.length_b   1.000
_cell.length_c   1.000
_cell.angle_alpha   90.00
_cell.angle_beta   90.00
_cell.angle_gamma   90.00
#
_symmetry.space_group_name_H-M   'P 1'
#
loop_
_entity.id
_entity.type
_entity.pdbx_description
1 polymer ?
#
loop_
_entity_poly.entity_id
_entity_poly.type
_entity_poly.pdbx_seq_one_letter_code
_entity_poly.pdbx_strand_id
1 'polypeptide(L)'
;MLNAEGMGQAMVAEMNGYPGPKHVLELAKELNLTDQQKKSVREAYEEMRARARELGKRIIDIEQEMNDAFRNGLVSAKSLSDDAEQIGRLRGRLRGVHLVAHLRTKDILTTKQLELYKKLRKTESEGKR
;
A
#
# COMPACT_ATOMS: atom_id res chain seq x y z
N MET A 1 8.57 0.31 13.03
CA MET A 1 7.60 0.39 11.92
C MET A 1 8.27 0.33 10.53
N LEU A 2 9.29 -0.53 10.33
CA LEU A 2 9.95 -0.68 9.02
C LEU A 2 9.24 -1.67 8.09
N ASN A 3 8.26 -2.41 8.61
CA ASN A 3 7.41 -3.29 7.83
C ASN A 3 6.08 -2.58 7.59
N ALA A 4 6.09 -1.66 6.63
CA ALA A 4 4.88 -1.13 6.00
C ALA A 4 4.20 -2.23 5.17
N GLU A 5 3.90 -3.38 5.79
CA GLU A 5 3.06 -4.42 5.21
C GLU A 5 1.60 -3.97 5.25
N GLY A 6 1.28 -2.85 4.61
CA GLY A 6 -0.02 -2.50 4.03
C GLY A 6 -1.30 -2.72 4.83
N MET A 7 -1.27 -3.08 6.12
CA MET A 7 -2.46 -3.50 6.86
C MET A 7 -3.39 -2.28 6.96
N GLY A 8 -4.45 -2.31 6.16
CA GLY A 8 -5.47 -1.27 6.10
C GLY A 8 -5.32 -0.19 5.02
N GLN A 9 -4.15 -0.02 4.38
CA GLN A 9 -3.94 1.11 3.44
C GLN A 9 -4.84 1.03 2.20
N ALA A 10 -5.02 -0.18 1.66
CA ALA A 10 -5.88 -0.44 0.52
C ALA A 10 -7.16 -1.19 0.86
N MET A 11 -7.53 -1.30 2.14
CA MET A 11 -8.66 -2.15 2.57
C MET A 11 -9.96 -1.79 1.85
N VAL A 12 -10.23 -0.50 1.63
CA VAL A 12 -11.41 -0.07 0.84
C VAL A 12 -11.36 -0.58 -0.60
N ALA A 13 -10.18 -0.65 -1.23
CA ALA A 13 -10.02 -1.21 -2.57
C ALA A 13 -10.24 -2.73 -2.55
N GLU A 14 -9.61 -3.43 -1.60
CA GLU A 14 -9.71 -4.89 -1.45
C GLU A 14 -11.15 -5.36 -1.21
N MET A 15 -11.87 -4.69 -0.30
CA MET A 15 -13.28 -4.99 0.00
C MET A 15 -14.21 -4.74 -1.19
N ASN A 16 -13.80 -3.91 -2.14
CA ASN A 16 -14.53 -3.63 -3.37
C ASN A 16 -13.99 -4.41 -4.58
N GLY A 17 -13.19 -5.45 -4.35
CA GLY A 17 -12.71 -6.35 -5.40
C GLY A 17 -11.60 -5.77 -6.28
N TYR A 18 -10.92 -4.71 -5.85
CA TYR A 18 -9.76 -4.17 -6.54
C TYR A 18 -8.50 -4.95 -6.12
N PRO A 19 -7.88 -5.71 -7.03
CA PRO A 19 -6.79 -6.61 -6.70
C PRO A 19 -5.51 -5.86 -6.30
N GLY A 20 -4.83 -6.39 -5.28
CA GLY A 20 -3.50 -5.90 -4.91
C GLY A 20 -2.43 -6.47 -5.86
N PRO A 21 -1.46 -5.67 -6.33
CA PRO A 21 -0.48 -6.14 -7.31
C PRO A 21 0.38 -7.32 -6.80
N LYS A 22 0.69 -7.36 -5.50
CA LYS A 22 1.40 -8.48 -4.87
C LYS A 22 0.63 -9.80 -5.02
N HIS A 23 -0.64 -9.81 -4.61
CA HIS A 23 -1.49 -10.99 -4.68
C HIS A 23 -1.72 -11.46 -6.12
N VAL A 24 -1.81 -10.54 -7.08
CA VAL A 24 -1.94 -10.89 -8.50
C VAL A 24 -0.67 -11.54 -9.05
N LEU A 25 0.52 -11.07 -8.63
CA LEU A 25 1.78 -11.70 -9.00
C LEU A 25 1.94 -13.09 -8.37
N GLU A 26 1.50 -13.27 -7.12
CA GLU A 26 1.47 -14.56 -6.44
C GLU A 26 0.55 -15.57 -7.15
N LEU A 27 -0.58 -15.11 -7.69
CA LEU A 27 -1.54 -15.92 -8.44
C LEU A 27 -1.32 -15.90 -9.97
N ALA A 28 -0.13 -15.52 -10.43
CA ALA A 28 0.10 -15.25 -11.86
C ALA A 28 -0.16 -16.47 -12.75
N LYS A 29 0.12 -17.68 -12.24
CA LYS A 29 -0.09 -18.94 -12.96
C LYS A 29 -1.57 -19.28 -13.02
N GLU A 30 -2.27 -19.22 -11.90
CA GLU A 30 -3.70 -19.52 -11.77
C GLU A 30 -4.55 -18.54 -12.59
N LEU A 31 -4.14 -17.27 -12.65
CA LEU A 31 -4.78 -16.23 -13.45
C LEU A 31 -4.40 -16.28 -14.94
N ASN A 32 -3.51 -17.19 -15.36
CA ASN A 32 -2.96 -17.26 -16.71
C ASN A 32 -2.52 -15.88 -17.22
N LEU A 33 -1.75 -15.14 -16.41
CA LEU A 33 -1.28 -13.82 -16.82
C LEU A 33 -0.36 -13.95 -18.02
N THR A 34 -0.59 -13.12 -19.03
CA THR A 34 0.36 -12.95 -20.13
C THR A 34 1.66 -12.31 -19.61
N ASP A 35 2.76 -12.47 -20.33
CA ASP A 35 4.03 -11.86 -19.91
C ASP A 35 3.95 -10.33 -19.88
N GLN A 36 3.16 -9.74 -20.78
CA GLN A 36 2.87 -8.30 -20.75
C GLN A 36 2.10 -7.89 -19.49
N GLN A 37 1.06 -8.66 -19.10
CA GLN A 37 0.35 -8.39 -17.85
C GLN A 37 1.25 -8.55 -16.63
N LYS A 38 2.07 -9.61 -16.55
CA LYS A 38 3.04 -9.80 -15.46
C LYS A 38 4.00 -8.62 -15.35
N LYS A 39 4.51 -8.13 -16.49
CA LYS A 39 5.39 -6.96 -16.54
C LYS A 39 4.68 -5.71 -16.01
N SER A 40 3.49 -5.39 -16.51
CA SER A 40 2.72 -4.22 -16.09
C SER A 40 2.32 -4.26 -14.61
N VAL A 41 1.94 -5.43 -14.07
CA VAL A 41 1.62 -5.57 -12.64
C VAL A 41 2.89 -5.42 -11.79
N ARG A 42 4.03 -5.95 -12.23
CA ARG A 42 5.32 -5.78 -11.53
C ARG A 42 5.76 -4.32 -11.51
N GLU A 43 5.59 -3.59 -12.60
CA GLU A 43 5.88 -2.15 -12.65
C GLU A 43 4.99 -1.38 -11.66
N ALA A 44 3.69 -1.67 -11.63
CA ALA A 44 2.77 -1.05 -10.65
C ALA A 44 3.14 -1.39 -9.19
N TYR A 45 3.57 -2.63 -8.93
CA TYR A 45 4.04 -3.07 -7.62
C TYR A 45 5.30 -2.34 -7.17
N GLU A 46 6.32 -2.28 -8.03
CA GLU A 46 7.61 -1.68 -7.66
C GLU A 46 7.50 -0.16 -7.51
N GLU A 47 6.72 0.52 -8.36
CA GLU A 47 6.44 1.95 -8.20
C GLU A 47 5.74 2.23 -6.86
N MET A 48 4.70 1.46 -6.53
CA MET A 48 4.01 1.56 -5.24
C MET A 48 4.99 1.35 -4.08
N ARG A 49 5.82 0.30 -4.13
CA ARG A 49 6.79 -0.01 -3.07
C ARG A 49 7.88 1.04 -2.92
N ALA A 50 8.37 1.62 -4.02
CA ALA A 50 9.37 2.67 -3.98
C ALA A 50 8.81 3.92 -3.28
N ARG A 51 7.64 4.40 -3.72
CA ARG A 51 6.98 5.57 -3.12
C ARG A 51 6.56 5.32 -1.67
N ALA A 52 6.04 4.14 -1.35
CA ALA A 52 5.65 3.78 0.02
C ALA A 52 6.86 3.81 0.97
N ARG A 53 8.02 3.31 0.53
CA ARG A 53 9.27 3.37 1.30
C ARG A 53 9.75 4.80 1.51
N GLU A 54 9.73 5.64 0.47
CA GLU A 54 10.11 7.05 0.58
C GLU A 54 9.23 7.80 1.60
N LEU A 55 7.91 7.66 1.48
CA LEU A 55 6.95 8.31 2.38
C LEU A 55 7.06 7.78 3.82
N GLY A 56 7.22 6.46 3.98
CA GLY A 56 7.42 5.84 5.28
C GLY A 56 8.69 6.34 5.98
N LYS A 57 9.79 6.50 5.24
CA LYS A 57 11.03 7.07 5.78
C LYS A 57 10.80 8.49 6.29
N ARG A 58 10.14 9.35 5.50
CA ARG A 58 9.83 10.74 5.91
C ARG A 58 8.96 10.81 7.16
N ILE A 59 8.01 9.90 7.33
CA ILE A 59 7.19 9.83 8.54
C ILE A 59 8.06 9.48 9.74
N ILE A 60 8.94 8.48 9.61
CA ILE A 60 9.86 8.06 10.68
C ILE A 60 10.82 9.19 11.05
N ASP A 61 11.36 9.91 10.06
CA ASP A 61 12.29 11.02 10.29
C ASP A 61 11.61 12.12 11.13
N ILE A 62 10.38 12.52 10.81
CA ILE A 62 9.62 13.52 11.61
C ILE A 62 9.28 12.97 13.00
N GLU A 63 8.88 11.71 13.11
CA GLU A 63 8.61 11.09 14.42
C GLU A 63 9.86 11.06 15.31
N GLN A 64 11.05 10.89 14.73
CA GLN A 64 12.33 10.98 15.44
C GLN A 64 12.65 12.42 15.87
N GLU A 65 12.47 13.40 15.00
CA GLU A 65 12.64 14.82 15.33
C GLU A 65 11.72 15.26 16.48
N MET A 66 10.44 14.86 16.44
CA MET A 66 9.49 15.10 17.53
C MET A 66 9.97 14.45 18.83
N ASN A 67 10.40 13.18 18.78
CA ASN A 67 10.89 12.46 19.94
C ASN A 67 12.11 13.17 20.58
N ASP A 68 13.05 13.64 19.77
CA ASP A 68 14.22 14.37 20.27
C ASP A 68 13.85 15.74 20.84
N ALA A 69 12.88 16.45 20.24
CA ALA A 69 12.37 17.70 20.78
C ALA A 69 11.74 17.49 22.17
N PHE A 70 10.93 16.43 22.36
CA PHE A 70 10.38 16.05 23.66
C PHE A 70 11.47 15.74 24.68
N ARG A 71 12.46 14.93 24.30
CA ARG A 71 13.56 14.53 25.21
C ARG A 71 14.41 15.71 25.69
N ASN A 72 14.59 16.71 24.84
CA ASN A 72 15.41 17.88 25.13
C ASN A 72 14.62 19.06 25.73
N GLY A 73 13.30 18.93 25.91
CA GLY A 73 12.45 20.01 26.40
C GLY A 73 12.31 21.19 25.42
N LEU A 74 12.60 20.98 24.15
CA LEU A 74 12.57 22.00 23.09
C LEU A 74 11.21 22.05 22.35
N VAL A 75 10.14 21.62 23.02
CA VAL A 75 8.82 21.52 22.43
C VAL A 75 8.04 22.83 22.51
N SER A 76 7.31 23.13 21.44
CA SER A 76 6.28 24.17 21.44
C SER A 76 4.98 23.59 20.90
N ALA A 77 3.84 24.11 21.36
CA ALA A 77 2.53 23.68 20.85
C ALA A 77 2.43 23.86 19.33
N LYS A 78 3.04 24.94 18.80
CA LYS A 78 3.06 25.22 17.36
C LYS A 78 3.84 24.17 16.59
N SER A 79 5.09 23.89 16.96
CA SER A 79 5.93 22.91 16.26
C SER A 79 5.31 21.51 16.27
N LEU A 80 4.76 21.10 17.42
CA LEU A 80 4.06 19.81 17.54
C LEU A 80 2.84 19.71 16.62
N SER A 81 2.07 20.80 16.49
CA SER A 81 0.92 20.85 15.57
C SER A 81 1.38 20.75 14.11
N ASP A 82 2.42 21.50 13.74
CA ASP A 82 2.96 21.52 12.38
C ASP A 82 3.48 20.12 11.96
N ASP A 83 4.25 19.46 12.84
CA ASP A 83 4.81 18.13 12.60
C ASP A 83 3.71 17.06 12.49
N ALA A 84 2.72 17.11 13.40
CA ALA A 84 1.59 16.19 13.39
C ALA A 84 0.75 16.31 12.10
N GLU A 85 0.50 17.54 11.65
CA GLU A 85 -0.17 17.77 10.36
C GLU A 85 0.65 17.26 9.17
N GLN A 86 1.98 17.45 9.21
CA GLN A 86 2.86 16.95 8.16
C GLN A 86 2.84 15.43 8.08
N ILE A 87 2.91 14.73 9.22
CA ILE A 87 2.73 13.29 9.31
C ILE A 87 1.36 12.89 8.75
N GLY A 88 0.29 13.60 9.10
CA GLY A 88 -1.05 13.37 8.57
C GLY A 88 -1.10 13.43 7.03
N ARG A 89 -0.49 14.46 6.43
CA ARG A 89 -0.37 14.61 4.97
C ARG A 89 0.43 13.45 4.34
N LEU A 90 1.54 13.04 4.96
CA LEU A 90 2.36 11.93 4.46
C LEU A 90 1.63 10.59 4.54
N ARG A 91 0.91 10.32 5.63
CA ARG A 91 0.06 9.12 5.79
C ARG A 91 -1.06 9.08 4.75
N GLY A 92 -1.68 10.23 4.46
CA GLY A 92 -2.67 10.36 3.38
C GLY A 92 -2.08 10.02 2.00
N ARG A 93 -0.87 10.55 1.70
CA ARG A 93 -0.15 10.21 0.46
C ARG A 93 0.19 8.74 0.37
N LEU A 94 0.65 8.14 1.47
CA LEU A 94 0.98 6.71 1.54
C LEU A 94 -0.25 5.87 1.21
N ARG A 95 -1.40 6.19 1.82
CA ARG A 95 -2.68 5.54 1.50
C ARG A 95 -3.03 5.66 0.02
N GLY A 96 -2.89 6.86 -0.55
CA GLY A 96 -3.15 7.12 -1.97
C GLY A 96 -2.29 6.27 -2.91
N VAL A 97 -0.99 6.11 -2.60
CA VAL A 97 -0.07 5.26 -3.38
C VAL A 97 -0.59 3.81 -3.46
N HIS A 98 -1.06 3.26 -2.34
CA HIS A 98 -1.64 1.91 -2.32
C HIS A 98 -2.94 1.82 -3.12
N LEU A 99 -3.87 2.77 -2.95
CA LEU A 99 -5.14 2.77 -3.67
C LEU A 99 -4.96 2.87 -5.19
N VAL A 100 -4.05 3.73 -5.64
CA VAL A 100 -3.72 3.87 -7.07
C VAL A 100 -3.12 2.58 -7.62
N ALA A 101 -2.28 1.88 -6.85
CA ALA A 101 -1.72 0.61 -7.28
C ALA A 101 -2.79 -0.47 -7.47
N HIS A 102 -3.78 -0.53 -6.58
CA HIS A 102 -4.93 -1.45 -6.72
C HIS A 102 -5.80 -1.09 -7.93
N LEU A 103 -6.06 0.21 -8.17
CA LEU A 103 -6.77 0.68 -9.36
C LEU A 103 -6.04 0.26 -10.66
N ARG A 104 -4.74 0.56 -10.76
CA ARG A 104 -3.93 0.19 -11.93
C ARG A 104 -3.88 -1.33 -12.14
N THR A 105 -3.77 -2.10 -11.06
CA THR A 105 -3.76 -3.57 -11.15
C THR A 105 -5.07 -4.09 -11.69
N LYS A 106 -6.22 -3.54 -11.26
CA LYS A 106 -7.53 -3.88 -11.82
C LYS A 106 -7.57 -3.68 -13.33
N ASP A 107 -7.07 -2.54 -13.81
CA ASP A 107 -7.18 -2.14 -15.21
C ASP A 107 -6.25 -2.94 -16.15
N ILE A 108 -5.26 -3.66 -15.60
CA ILE A 108 -4.40 -4.59 -16.34
C ILE A 108 -5.09 -5.94 -16.57
N LEU A 109 -6.02 -6.33 -15.69
CA LEU A 109 -6.66 -7.64 -15.74
C LEU A 109 -7.94 -7.62 -16.58
N THR A 110 -8.21 -8.74 -17.24
CA THR A 110 -9.49 -8.95 -17.92
C THR A 110 -10.61 -9.22 -16.92
N THR A 111 -11.86 -9.01 -17.31
CA THR A 111 -13.04 -9.37 -16.48
C THR A 111 -13.00 -10.82 -16.02
N LYS A 112 -12.59 -11.75 -16.89
CA LYS A 112 -12.47 -13.18 -16.54
C LYS A 112 -11.41 -13.42 -15.45
N GLN A 113 -10.27 -12.75 -15.55
CA GLN A 113 -9.20 -12.83 -14.54
C GLN A 113 -9.62 -12.20 -13.20
N LEU A 114 -10.37 -11.08 -13.24
CA LEU A 114 -10.91 -10.46 -12.03
C LEU A 114 -11.88 -11.37 -11.29
N GLU A 115 -12.78 -12.04 -12.01
CA GLU A 115 -13.72 -13.00 -11.41
C GLU A 115 -12.99 -14.24 -10.85
N LEU A 116 -11.95 -14.73 -11.52
CA LEU A 116 -11.12 -15.82 -11.00
C LEU A 116 -10.33 -15.40 -9.75
N TYR A 117 -9.73 -14.20 -9.75
CA TYR A 117 -9.02 -13.65 -8.61
C TYR A 117 -9.92 -13.58 -7.36
N LYS A 118 -11.16 -13.09 -7.51
CA LYS A 118 -12.14 -13.04 -6.41
C LYS A 118 -12.40 -14.43 -5.80
N LYS A 119 -12.54 -15.46 -6.65
CA LYS A 119 -12.74 -16.85 -6.20
C LYS A 119 -11.52 -17.37 -5.44
N LEU A 120 -10.33 -17.22 -6.01
CA LEU A 120 -9.07 -17.68 -5.40
C LEU A 120 -8.82 -17.02 -4.04
N ARG A 121 -9.08 -15.71 -3.91
CA ARG A 121 -8.93 -14.98 -2.64
C ARG A 121 -9.93 -15.38 -1.57
N LYS A 122 -11.15 -15.75 -1.95
CA LYS A 122 -12.14 -16.27 -1.00
C LYS A 122 -11.68 -17.61 -0.42
N THR A 123 -11.23 -18.54 -1.26
CA THR A 123 -10.70 -19.84 -0.81
C THR A 123 -9.46 -19.69 0.09
N GLU A 124 -8.54 -18.77 -0.24
CA GLU A 124 -7.38 -18.50 0.61
C GLU A 124 -7.76 -17.98 2.01
N SER A 125 -8.84 -17.18 2.10
CA SER A 125 -9.33 -16.68 3.39
C SER A 125 -10.05 -17.73 4.24
N GLU A 126 -10.65 -18.74 3.60
CA GLU A 126 -11.36 -19.85 4.27
C GLU A 126 -10.39 -20.92 4.77
N GLY A 127 -9.29 -21.18 4.07
CA GLY A 127 -8.26 -22.14 4.50
C GLY A 127 -7.32 -21.65 5.61
N LYS A 128 -7.44 -20.38 6.04
CA LYS A 128 -6.68 -19.77 7.14
C LYS A 128 -7.47 -19.68 8.45
N ARG A 129 -8.69 -20.23 8.50
CA ARG A 129 -9.57 -20.26 9.68
C ARG A 129 -9.55 -21.61 10.38
#